data_AF-A0A661Q6V8-F1
#
_entry.id   AF-A0A661Q6V8-F1
#
_cell.length_a   1.000
_cell.length_b   1.000
_cell.length_c   1.000
_cell.angle_alpha   90.00
_cell.angle_beta   90.00
_cell.angle_gamma   90.00
#
_symmetry.space_group_name_H-M   'P 1'
#
loop_
_entity.id
_entity.type
_entity.pdbx_description
1 polymer ?
#
loop_
_entity_poly.entity_id
_entity_poly.type
_entity_poly.pdbx_seq_one_letter_code
_entity_poly.pdbx_strand_id
1 'polypeptide(L)' 'TSPASGTYLLPPGAIRAENNRLLAGCGQTGTLSIDKLQMAGKPARTAAEFLCGHKIHPDDTFKNR' A
#
# COMPACT_ATOMS: atom_id res chain seq x y z
N THR A 1 0.31 5.94 29.95
CA THR A 1 0.30 4.71 29.12
C THR A 1 0.16 5.14 27.68
N SER A 2 1.26 5.22 26.93
CA SER A 2 1.25 5.62 25.52
C SER A 2 0.58 4.53 24.68
N PRO A 3 -0.35 4.85 23.76
CA PRO A 3 -0.88 3.84 22.85
C PRO A 3 0.26 3.39 21.94
N ALA A 4 0.59 2.11 21.98
CA ALA A 4 1.48 1.50 20.99
C ALA A 4 0.84 1.73 19.62
N SER A 5 1.47 2.57 18.81
CA SER A 5 1.19 2.69 17.38
C SER A 5 1.11 1.28 16.81
N GLY A 6 -0.08 0.87 16.37
CA GLY A 6 -0.29 -0.47 15.84
C GLY A 6 0.67 -0.69 14.69
N THR A 7 1.72 -1.48 14.92
CA THR A 7 2.62 -1.94 13.87
C THR A 7 1.78 -2.80 12.95
N TYR A 8 1.28 -2.20 11.88
CA TYR A 8 0.41 -2.90 10.95
C TYR A 8 1.29 -3.89 10.19
N LEU A 9 1.32 -5.15 10.65
CA LEU A 9 2.10 -6.22 10.04
C LEU A 9 1.40 -6.67 8.75
N LEU A 10 1.56 -5.92 7.67
CA LEU A 10 1.22 -6.43 6.34
C LEU A 10 2.23 -7.52 5.95
N PRO A 11 1.77 -8.67 5.43
CA PRO A 11 2.68 -9.67 4.91
C PRO A 11 3.54 -9.07 3.78
N PRO A 12 4.77 -9.58 3.58
CA PRO A 12 5.64 -9.11 2.51
C PRO A 12 4.93 -9.18 1.16
N GLY A 13 4.92 -8.06 0.44
CA GLY A 13 4.28 -7.94 -0.86
C GLY A 13 2.77 -7.70 -0.82
N ALA A 14 2.11 -7.78 0.34
CA ALA A 14 0.70 -7.41 0.45
C ALA A 14 0.51 -5.90 0.33
N ILE A 15 -0.61 -5.50 -0.28
CA ILE A 15 -0.97 -4.12 -0.54
C ILE A 15 -2.26 -3.80 0.21
N ARG A 16 -2.34 -2.61 0.81
CA ARG A 16 -3.57 -2.14 1.47
C ARG A 16 -3.75 -0.66 1.27
N ALA A 17 -5.02 -0.27 1.12
CA ALA A 17 -5.44 1.12 1.12
C ALA A 17 -5.92 1.52 2.51
N GLU A 18 -5.36 2.57 3.09
CA GLU A 18 -5.80 3.09 4.39
C GLU A 18 -5.62 4.62 4.41
N ASN A 19 -6.67 5.37 4.80
CA ASN A 19 -6.60 6.83 4.92
C ASN A 19 -6.03 7.55 3.68
N ASN A 20 -6.46 7.17 2.46
CA ASN A 20 -5.94 7.65 1.17
C ASN A 20 -4.44 7.38 0.94
N ARG A 21 -3.83 6.50 1.73
CA ARG A 21 -2.46 6.03 1.55
C ARG A 21 -2.47 4.60 1.04
N LEU A 22 -1.56 4.33 0.13
CA LEU A 22 -1.29 2.97 -0.33
C LEU A 22 -0.10 2.44 0.48
N LEU A 23 -0.31 1.35 1.22
CA LEU A 23 0.67 0.71 2.07
C LEU A 23 1.12 -0.60 1.45
N ALA A 24 2.42 -0.85 1.48
CA ALA A 24 3.03 -2.11 1.04
C ALA A 24 3.72 -2.78 2.23
N GLY A 25 3.43 -4.06 2.45
CA GLY A 25 4.12 -4.87 3.46
C GLY A 25 5.56 -5.15 3.04
N CYS A 26 6.51 -4.79 3.89
CA CYS A 26 7.94 -4.95 3.66
C CYS A 26 8.52 -5.91 4.71
N GLY A 27 8.36 -7.22 4.49
CA GLY A 27 8.89 -8.25 5.37
C GLY A 27 8.26 -8.27 6.76
N GLN A 28 9.01 -8.81 7.74
CA GLN A 28 8.52 -9.02 9.11
C GLN A 28 8.47 -7.76 9.98
N THR A 29 8.99 -6.62 9.50
CA THR A 29 9.31 -5.49 10.38
C THR A 29 8.67 -4.17 10.01
N GLY A 30 7.87 -4.08 8.94
CA GLY A 30 7.14 -2.85 8.69
C GLY A 30 6.39 -2.73 7.37
N THR A 31 5.85 -1.53 7.18
CA THR A 31 5.09 -1.12 5.99
C THR A 31 5.73 0.09 5.36
N LEU A 32 5.76 0.12 4.03
CA LEU A 32 6.14 1.29 3.25
C LEU A 32 4.88 2.00 2.76
N SER A 33 4.82 3.32 2.94
CA SER A 33 3.79 4.14 2.31
C SER A 33 4.23 4.58 0.91
N ILE A 34 3.38 4.35 -0.08
CA ILE A 34 3.59 4.75 -1.47
C ILE A 34 2.93 6.11 -1.66
N ASP A 35 3.73 7.13 -2.02
CA ASP A 35 3.23 8.48 -2.33
C ASP A 35 2.74 8.57 -3.78
N LYS A 36 3.52 8.03 -4.72
CA LYS A 36 3.24 8.01 -6.16
C LYS A 36 3.50 6.64 -6.75
N LEU A 37 2.67 6.25 -7.70
CA LEU A 37 2.84 5.02 -8.46
C LEU A 37 2.44 5.23 -9.92
N GLN A 38 2.94 4.33 -10.77
CA GLN A 38 2.62 4.29 -12.18
C GLN A 38 2.26 2.86 -12.56
N MET A 39 1.04 2.67 -13.06
CA MET A 39 0.69 1.42 -13.73
C MET A 39 1.38 1.37 -15.10
N ALA A 40 1.84 0.18 -15.51
CA ALA A 40 2.44 -0.02 -16.83
C ALA A 40 1.51 0.53 -17.94
N GLY A 41 2.05 1.37 -18.82
CA GLY A 41 1.31 2.01 -19.92
C GLY A 41 0.38 3.16 -19.53
N LYS A 42 0.37 3.60 -18.27
CA LYS A 42 -0.43 4.75 -17.78
C LYS A 42 0.48 5.85 -17.22
N PRO A 43 0.03 7.12 -17.14
CA PRO A 43 0.79 8.17 -16.48
C PRO A 43 0.94 7.90 -14.98
N ALA A 44 2.04 8.38 -14.40
CA ALA A 44 2.23 8.36 -12.94
C ALA A 44 1.17 9.22 -12.25
N ARG A 45 0.69 8.76 -11.10
CA ARG A 45 -0.32 9.45 -10.28
C ARG A 45 0.01 9.32 -8.80
N THR A 46 -0.59 10.17 -7.98
CA THR A 46 -0.52 10.01 -6.53
C THR A 46 -1.29 8.78 -6.07
N ALA A 47 -0.94 8.22 -4.91
CA ALA A 47 -1.66 7.10 -4.33
C ALA A 47 -3.14 7.46 -4.06
N ALA A 48 -3.44 8.69 -3.66
CA ALA A 48 -4.81 9.15 -3.47
C ALA A 48 -5.62 9.14 -4.78
N GLU A 49 -5.05 9.66 -5.88
CA GLU A 49 -5.69 9.63 -7.20
C GLU A 49 -5.87 8.21 -7.73
N PHE A 50 -4.89 7.34 -7.47
CA PHE A 50 -4.98 5.94 -7.83
C PHE A 50 -6.11 5.24 -7.07
N LEU A 51 -6.20 5.43 -5.75
CA LEU A 51 -7.23 4.83 -4.90
C LEU A 51 -8.65 5.36 -5.17
N CYS A 52 -8.77 6.60 -5.65
CA CYS A 52 -10.06 7.17 -6.07
C CYS A 52 -10.69 6.37 -7.23
N GLY A 53 -9.88 5.89 -8.17
CA GLY A 53 -10.33 5.12 -9.33
C GLY A 53 -10.10 3.61 -9.22
N HIS A 54 -9.49 3.13 -8.15
CA HIS A 54 -9.06 1.74 -8.01
C HIS A 54 -9.30 1.21 -6.61
N LYS A 55 -10.12 0.16 -6.50
CA LYS A 55 -10.36 -0.53 -5.22
C LYS A 55 -9.29 -1.58 -5.01
N ILE A 56 -8.42 -1.36 -4.03
CA ILE A 56 -7.47 -2.36 -3.55
C ILE A 56 -8.20 -3.35 -2.65
N HIS A 57 -8.07 -4.63 -2.95
CA HIS A 57 -8.53 -5.70 -2.08
C HIS A 57 -7.44 -6.06 -1.05
N PRO A 58 -7.83 -6.54 0.14
CA PRO A 58 -6.86 -6.95 1.16
C PRO A 58 -5.98 -8.14 0.74
N ASP A 59 -6.40 -8.90 -0.29
CA ASP A 59 -5.64 -9.99 -0.91
C ASP A 59 -4.77 -9.53 -2.10
N ASP A 60 -4.81 -8.25 -2.48
CA ASP A 60 -3.94 -7.74 -3.53
C ASP A 60 -2.47 -7.76 -3.08
N THR A 61 -1.61 -8.28 -3.95
CA THR A 61 -0.19 -8.44 -3.71
C THR A 61 0.62 -7.92 -4.89
N PHE A 62 1.77 -7.31 -4.62
CA PHE A 62 2.78 -7.04 -5.63
C PHE A 62 3.37 -8.38 -6.08
N LYS A 63 2.84 -8.91 -7.19
CA LYS A 63 3.41 -10.11 -7.82
C LYS A 63 4.67 -9.70 -8.56
N ASN A 64 5.84 -10.17 -8.11
CA ASN A 64 7.02 -10.20 -8.97
C ASN A 64 6.73 -11.20 -10.10
N ARG A 65 6.61 -10.69 -11.32
CA ARG A 65 6.60 -11.52 -12.52
C ARG A 65 8.02 -11.74 -13.00
#